data_AF-A0A8D8SGU8-F1
#
_entry.id   AF-A0A8D8SGU8-F1
#
_cell.length_a   1.000
_cell.length_b   1.000
_cell.length_c   1.000
_cell.angle_alpha   90.00
_cell.angle_beta   90.00
_cell.angle_gamma   90.00
#
_symmetry.space_group_name_H-M   'P 1'
#
loop_
_entity.id
_entity.type
_entity.pdbx_description
1 polymer ?
#
loop_
_entity_poly.entity_id
_entity_poly.type
_entity_poly.pdbx_seq_one_letter_code
_entity_poly.pdbx_strand_id
1 'polypeptide(L)'
;MQLKAIFKRCLRPVVFLMYSLVLLVLIPLLVLQGIKDGVKKSSAAYTIAGIFVLMAVPISVWEIVMHTLHYTKPKLQKYIIRILWMVPIYAMNAFLGLVYPDVSIYLDSLRECYEAYVIY
;
A
#
# COMPACT_ATOMS: atom_id res chain seq x y z
N MET A 1 1.31 -30.95 -4.80
CA MET A 1 1.09 -30.23 -6.08
C MET A 1 -0.25 -29.46 -6.11
N GLN A 2 -1.35 -30.05 -5.65
CA GLN A 2 -2.69 -29.43 -5.62
C GLN A 2 -2.85 -28.22 -4.66
N LEU A 3 -2.17 -28.25 -3.50
CA LEU A 3 -2.27 -27.17 -2.49
C LEU A 3 -1.75 -25.80 -3.00
N LYS A 4 -0.66 -25.79 -3.77
CA LYS A 4 -0.10 -24.56 -4.37
C LYS A 4 -1.03 -23.97 -5.43
N ALA A 5 -1.81 -24.81 -6.12
CA ALA A 5 -2.77 -24.37 -7.12
C ALA A 5 -4.02 -23.75 -6.48
N ILE A 6 -4.52 -24.35 -5.39
CA ILE A 6 -5.66 -23.81 -4.61
C ILE A 6 -5.28 -22.48 -3.94
N PHE A 7 -4.09 -22.39 -3.35
CA PHE A 7 -3.58 -21.14 -2.75
C PHE A 7 -3.45 -20.02 -3.80
N LYS A 8 -2.87 -20.32 -4.97
CA LYS A 8 -2.75 -19.38 -6.09
C LYS A 8 -4.11 -18.93 -6.63
N ARG A 9 -5.12 -19.80 -6.59
CA ARG A 9 -6.48 -19.55 -7.08
C ARG A 9 -7.36 -18.76 -6.10
N CYS A 10 -7.10 -18.86 -4.80
CA CYS A 10 -7.81 -18.10 -3.75
C CYS A 10 -7.13 -16.75 -3.47
N LEU A 11 -5.80 -16.65 -3.59
CA LEU A 11 -5.06 -15.43 -3.27
C LEU A 11 -5.39 -14.26 -4.23
N ARG A 12 -5.52 -14.53 -5.54
CA ARG A 12 -5.92 -13.51 -6.53
C ARG A 12 -7.28 -12.86 -6.23
N PRO A 13 -8.38 -13.64 -6.05
CA PRO A 13 -9.67 -13.06 -5.70
C PRO A 13 -9.69 -12.47 -4.30
N VAL A 14 -8.97 -13.05 -3.32
CA VAL A 14 -8.88 -12.49 -1.95
C VAL A 14 -8.19 -11.13 -1.96
N VAL A 15 -7.09 -10.96 -2.69
CA VAL A 15 -6.39 -9.66 -2.82
C VAL A 15 -7.29 -8.64 -3.51
N PHE A 16 -8.01 -9.04 -4.55
CA PHE A 16 -9.03 -8.20 -5.20
C PHE A 16 -10.19 -7.83 -4.27
N LEU A 17 -10.64 -8.76 -3.41
CA LEU A 17 -11.73 -8.56 -2.45
C LEU A 17 -11.30 -7.63 -1.30
N MET A 18 -10.11 -7.86 -0.75
CA MET A 18 -9.48 -6.98 0.25
C MET A 18 -9.30 -5.58 -0.33
N TYR A 19 -8.82 -5.48 -1.57
CA TYR A 19 -8.67 -4.20 -2.27
C TYR A 19 -10.01 -3.51 -2.52
N SER A 20 -11.02 -4.23 -3.04
CA SER A 20 -12.37 -3.72 -3.29
C SER A 20 -13.04 -3.24 -2.00
N LEU A 21 -12.78 -3.89 -0.87
CA LEU A 21 -13.36 -3.54 0.43
C LEU A 21 -12.67 -2.31 1.04
N VAL A 22 -11.34 -2.22 0.91
CA VAL A 22 -10.55 -1.02 1.27
C VAL A 22 -11.02 0.18 0.43
N LEU A 23 -11.23 0.00 -0.87
CA LEU A 23 -11.72 1.04 -1.78
C LEU A 23 -13.14 1.51 -1.42
N LEU A 24 -14.04 0.57 -1.09
CA LEU A 24 -15.43 0.82 -0.74
C LEU A 24 -15.59 1.52 0.62
N VAL A 25 -14.61 1.41 1.52
CA VAL A 25 -14.63 2.07 2.84
C VAL A 25 -13.88 3.41 2.84
N LEU A 26 -12.73 3.52 2.17
CA LEU A 26 -11.93 4.76 2.14
C LEU A 26 -12.56 5.86 1.28
N ILE A 27 -13.21 5.50 0.15
CA ILE A 27 -13.85 6.50 -0.72
C ILE A 27 -14.99 7.24 0.01
N PRO A 28 -15.94 6.56 0.69
CA PRO A 28 -16.96 7.24 1.47
C PRO A 28 -16.39 8.10 2.61
N LEU A 29 -15.31 7.65 3.26
CA LEU A 29 -14.68 8.39 4.35
C LEU A 29 -14.06 9.72 3.86
N LEU A 30 -13.38 9.70 2.72
CA LEU A 30 -12.83 10.90 2.08
C LEU A 30 -13.93 11.86 1.61
N VAL A 31 -15.02 11.33 1.06
CA VAL A 31 -16.17 12.13 0.62
C VAL A 31 -16.91 12.76 1.81
N LEU A 32 -17.11 12.01 2.90
CA LEU A 32 -17.77 12.52 4.11
C LEU A 32 -16.92 13.58 4.82
N GLN A 33 -15.59 13.46 4.83
CA GLN A 33 -14.70 14.50 5.33
C GLN A 33 -14.72 15.76 4.45
N GLY A 34 -14.74 15.60 3.13
CA GLY A 34 -14.85 16.72 2.19
C GLY A 34 -16.15 17.54 2.32
N ILE A 35 -17.27 16.87 2.65
CA ILE A 35 -18.57 17.53 2.86
C ILE A 35 -18.61 18.27 4.20
N LYS A 36 -18.01 17.73 5.26
CA LYS A 36 -17.98 18.37 6.58
C LYS A 36 -17.09 19.61 6.65
N ASP A 37 -15.98 19.62 5.91
CA ASP A 37 -14.93 20.63 6.09
C ASP A 37 -15.01 21.84 5.15
N GLY A 38 -15.98 21.92 4.23
CA GLY A 38 -16.18 23.10 3.37
C GLY A 38 -14.90 23.54 2.65
N VAL A 39 -14.44 22.75 1.68
CA VAL A 39 -13.32 22.99 0.74
C VAL A 39 -12.27 24.03 1.19
N LYS A 40 -11.56 23.75 2.29
CA LYS A 40 -10.28 24.42 2.58
C LYS A 40 -9.18 23.82 1.70
N LYS A 41 -8.19 24.63 1.30
CA LYS A 41 -7.07 24.21 0.42
C LYS A 41 -6.30 22.97 0.92
N SER A 42 -6.23 22.80 2.25
CA SER A 42 -5.64 21.63 2.91
C SER A 42 -6.50 20.35 2.74
N SER A 43 -7.83 20.46 2.72
CA SER A 43 -8.75 19.34 2.45
C SER A 43 -8.51 18.71 1.07
N ALA A 44 -8.29 19.55 0.05
CA ALA A 44 -7.97 19.06 -1.30
C ALA A 44 -6.65 18.25 -1.34
N ALA A 45 -5.63 18.66 -0.58
CA ALA A 45 -4.36 17.94 -0.51
C ALA A 45 -4.53 16.54 0.10
N TYR A 46 -5.34 16.39 1.16
CA TYR A 46 -5.65 15.08 1.74
C TYR A 46 -6.36 14.16 0.77
N THR A 47 -7.36 14.67 0.06
CA THR A 47 -8.13 13.88 -0.92
C THR A 47 -7.25 13.42 -2.08
N ILE A 48 -6.43 14.32 -2.63
CA ILE A 48 -5.52 13.98 -3.74
C ILE A 48 -4.48 12.96 -3.27
N ALA A 49 -3.80 13.21 -2.14
CA ALA A 49 -2.82 12.27 -1.59
C ALA A 49 -3.46 10.90 -1.31
N GLY A 50 -4.67 10.88 -0.73
CA GLY A 50 -5.43 9.66 -0.47
C GLY A 50 -5.70 8.86 -1.74
N ILE A 51 -6.14 9.51 -2.83
CA ILE A 51 -6.38 8.85 -4.13
C ILE A 51 -5.09 8.24 -4.70
N PHE A 52 -3.97 8.96 -4.64
CA PHE A 52 -2.69 8.44 -5.12
C PHE A 52 -2.19 7.23 -4.33
N VAL A 53 -2.30 7.26 -2.99
CA VAL A 53 -1.94 6.11 -2.13
C VAL A 53 -2.86 4.93 -2.38
N LEU A 54 -4.16 5.20 -2.53
CA LEU A 54 -5.17 4.20 -2.84
C LEU A 54 -4.89 3.49 -4.16
N MET A 55 -4.29 4.15 -5.15
CA MET A 55 -3.86 3.53 -6.41
C MET A 55 -2.49 2.84 -6.29
N ALA A 56 -1.54 3.42 -5.57
CA ALA A 56 -0.16 2.92 -5.50
C ALA A 56 -0.04 1.61 -4.69
N VAL A 57 -0.68 1.53 -3.52
CA VAL A 57 -0.60 0.35 -2.63
C VAL A 57 -1.09 -0.94 -3.32
N PRO A 58 -2.26 -0.97 -3.97
CA PRO A 58 -2.78 -2.17 -4.61
C PRO A 58 -2.00 -2.59 -5.84
N ILE A 59 -1.50 -1.63 -6.63
CA ILE A 59 -0.64 -1.94 -7.78
C ILE A 59 0.61 -2.67 -7.28
N SER A 60 1.28 -2.14 -6.25
CA SER A 60 2.45 -2.81 -5.65
C SER A 60 2.11 -4.18 -5.05
N VAL A 61 1.01 -4.29 -4.29
CA VAL A 61 0.57 -5.58 -3.71
C VAL A 61 0.29 -6.60 -4.81
N TRP A 62 -0.32 -6.18 -5.92
CA TRP A 62 -0.58 -7.05 -7.07
C TRP A 62 0.71 -7.57 -7.70
N GLU A 63 1.70 -6.70 -7.88
CA GLU A 63 3.02 -7.09 -8.40
C GLU A 63 3.76 -8.05 -7.43
N ILE A 64 3.72 -7.80 -6.11
CA ILE A 64 4.29 -8.70 -5.08
C ILE A 64 3.65 -10.08 -5.16
N VAL A 65 2.33 -10.14 -5.31
CA VAL A 65 1.59 -11.39 -5.47
C VAL A 65 2.04 -12.09 -6.75
N MET A 66 2.16 -11.38 -7.88
CA MET A 66 2.63 -11.99 -9.12
C MET A 66 4.03 -12.59 -9.01
N HIS A 67 4.94 -11.90 -8.34
CA HIS A 67 6.27 -12.43 -8.04
C HIS A 67 6.19 -13.64 -7.10
N THR A 68 5.34 -13.61 -6.08
CA THR A 68 5.22 -14.76 -5.17
C THR A 68 4.58 -15.97 -5.87
N LEU A 69 3.68 -15.73 -6.82
CA LEU A 69 2.99 -16.77 -7.58
C LEU A 69 3.90 -17.39 -8.66
N HIS A 70 4.72 -16.61 -9.35
CA HIS A 70 5.62 -17.08 -10.42
C HIS A 70 7.05 -17.21 -9.89
N TYR A 71 7.23 -17.99 -8.84
CA TYR A 71 8.47 -18.11 -8.09
C TYR A 71 9.51 -19.04 -8.77
N THR A 72 10.07 -18.60 -9.90
CA THR A 72 11.01 -19.36 -10.73
C THR A 72 12.47 -19.24 -10.28
N LYS A 73 12.88 -18.06 -9.79
CA LYS A 73 14.27 -17.81 -9.35
C LYS A 73 14.29 -17.30 -7.89
N PRO A 74 14.23 -18.21 -6.90
CA PRO A 74 13.95 -17.86 -5.51
C PRO A 74 15.01 -16.95 -4.86
N LYS A 75 16.27 -17.00 -5.31
CA LYS A 75 17.32 -16.13 -4.77
C LYS A 75 17.11 -14.67 -5.15
N LEU A 76 16.85 -14.38 -6.43
CA LEU A 76 16.66 -13.02 -6.93
C LEU A 76 15.29 -12.44 -6.55
N GLN A 77 14.27 -13.27 -6.58
CA GLN A 77 12.89 -12.87 -6.40
C GLN A 77 12.57 -12.43 -4.96
N LYS A 78 13.31 -12.95 -3.98
CA LYS A 78 13.26 -12.43 -2.60
C LYS A 78 13.67 -10.96 -2.52
N TYR A 79 14.76 -10.58 -3.19
CA TYR A 79 15.21 -9.19 -3.21
C TYR A 79 14.20 -8.30 -3.94
N ILE A 80 13.64 -8.76 -5.06
CA ILE A 80 12.58 -8.04 -5.78
C ILE A 80 11.37 -7.79 -4.88
N ILE A 81 10.87 -8.82 -4.18
CA ILE A 81 9.71 -8.67 -3.27
C ILE A 81 10.02 -7.67 -2.15
N ARG A 82 11.23 -7.68 -1.57
CA ARG A 82 11.65 -6.69 -0.57
C ARG A 82 11.65 -5.26 -1.12
N ILE A 83 12.11 -5.06 -2.35
CA ILE A 83 12.10 -3.74 -3.00
C ILE A 83 10.66 -3.29 -3.28
N LEU A 84 9.77 -4.16 -3.77
CA LEU A 84 8.39 -3.77 -4.07
C LEU A 84 7.62 -3.31 -2.82
N TRP A 85 7.93 -3.86 -1.66
CA TRP A 85 7.37 -3.43 -0.37
C TRP A 85 7.75 -2.00 0.04
N MET A 86 8.78 -1.39 -0.58
CA MET A 86 9.07 0.04 -0.40
C MET A 86 7.87 0.90 -0.80
N VAL A 87 7.24 0.63 -1.94
CA VAL A 87 6.17 1.48 -2.50
C VAL A 87 5.00 1.69 -1.53
N PRO A 88 4.38 0.64 -0.93
CA PRO A 88 3.27 0.83 0.00
C PRO A 88 3.71 1.49 1.31
N ILE A 89 4.92 1.20 1.80
CA ILE A 89 5.45 1.82 3.04
C ILE A 89 5.65 3.33 2.83
N TYR A 90 6.24 3.73 1.71
CA TYR A 90 6.49 5.14 1.41
C TYR A 90 5.18 5.89 1.11
N ALA A 91 4.25 5.26 0.38
CA ALA A 91 2.93 5.82 0.11
C ALA A 91 2.15 6.07 1.41
N MET A 92 2.12 5.09 2.32
CA MET A 92 1.49 5.25 3.64
C MET A 92 2.17 6.31 4.50
N ASN A 93 3.51 6.33 4.53
CA ASN A 93 4.28 7.33 5.28
C ASN A 93 3.95 8.75 4.81
N ALA A 94 3.93 8.98 3.49
CA ALA A 94 3.63 10.29 2.90
C ALA A 94 2.20 10.75 3.23
N PHE A 95 1.21 9.86 3.20
CA PHE A 95 -0.16 10.22 3.55
C PHE A 95 -0.33 10.45 5.05
N LEU A 96 0.24 9.61 5.89
CA LEU A 96 0.17 9.77 7.34
C LEU A 96 0.93 11.00 7.82
N GLY A 97 2.08 11.33 7.24
CA GLY A 97 2.81 12.55 7.54
C GLY A 97 2.06 13.82 7.12
N LEU A 98 1.23 13.71 6.07
CA LEU A 98 0.33 14.80 5.67
C LEU A 98 -0.81 14.98 6.70
N VAL A 99 -1.49 13.89 7.08
CA VAL A 99 -2.66 13.91 7.99
C VAL A 99 -2.27 14.21 9.44
N TYR A 100 -1.16 13.64 9.90
CA TYR A 100 -0.69 13.69 11.28
C TYR A 100 0.81 14.02 11.31
N PRO A 101 1.19 15.30 11.30
CA PRO A 101 2.60 15.69 11.31
C PRO A 101 3.33 15.24 12.58
N ASP A 102 2.65 15.16 13.73
CA ASP A 102 3.26 14.76 15.00
C ASP A 102 3.79 13.31 14.99
N VAL A 103 3.18 12.42 14.20
CA VAL A 103 3.63 11.02 14.07
C VAL A 103 4.63 10.82 12.93
N SER A 104 4.86 11.84 12.09
CA SER A 104 5.71 11.69 10.90
C SER A 104 7.13 11.27 11.27
N ILE A 105 7.68 11.81 12.36
CA ILE A 105 9.05 11.51 12.79
C ILE A 105 9.26 10.03 13.15
N TYR A 106 8.25 9.40 13.74
CA TYR A 106 8.28 7.98 14.10
C TYR A 106 8.16 7.10 12.86
N LEU A 107 7.28 7.46 11.93
CA LEU A 107 7.08 6.72 10.68
C LEU A 107 8.29 6.86 9.75
N ASP A 108 8.92 8.04 9.70
CA ASP A 108 10.17 8.26 8.99
C ASP A 108 11.27 7.39 9.57
N SER A 109 11.41 7.32 10.89
CA SER A 109 12.38 6.43 11.54
C SER A 109 12.16 4.95 11.16
N LEU A 110 10.92 4.49 11.14
CA LEU A 110 10.57 3.12 10.70
C LEU A 110 10.92 2.88 9.23
N ARG A 111 10.68 3.88 8.37
CA ARG A 111 11.01 3.84 6.94
C ARG A 111 12.52 3.69 6.73
N GLU A 112 13.33 4.47 7.44
CA GLU A 112 14.80 4.37 7.37
C GLU A 112 15.29 3.00 7.86
N CYS A 113 14.71 2.44 8.93
CA CYS A 113 15.03 1.09 9.38
C CYS A 113 14.66 0.02 8.32
N TYR A 114 13.52 0.18 7.67
CA TYR A 114 13.10 -0.72 6.59
C TYR A 114 14.05 -0.64 5.39
N GLU A 115 14.46 0.57 5.00
CA GLU A 115 15.42 0.79 3.92
C GLU A 115 16.75 0.09 4.19
N ALA A 116 17.30 0.20 5.41
CA ALA A 116 18.49 -0.53 5.82
C ALA A 116 18.30 -2.06 5.68
N TYR A 117 17.15 -2.61 6.09
CA TYR A 117 16.86 -4.04 5.94
C TYR A 117 16.74 -4.51 4.47
N VAL A 118 16.29 -3.64 3.57
CA VAL A 118 16.15 -3.99 2.15
C VAL A 118 17.50 -4.03 1.45
N ILE A 119 18.39 -3.09 1.80
CA ILE A 119 19.70 -2.93 1.17
C ILE A 119 20.74 -3.92 1.72
N TYR A 120 20.71 -4.18 3.02
CA TYR A 120 21.68 -5.05 3.72
C TYR A 120 21.16 -6.48 3.96
#